data_AF-A0A0V8I142-F1
#
_entry.id   AF-A0A0V8I142-F1
#
_cell.length_a   1.000
_cell.length_b   1.000
_cell.length_c   1.000
_cell.angle_alpha   90.00
_cell.angle_beta   90.00
_cell.angle_gamma   90.00
#
_symmetry.space_group_name_H-M   'P 1'
#
loop_
_entity.id
_entity.type
_entity.pdbx_description
1 polymer ?
#
loop_
_entity_poly.entity_id
_entity_poly.type
_entity_poly.pdbx_seq_one_letter_code
_entity_poly.pdbx_strand_id
1 'polypeptide(L)'
;MDFAQLTAFLLISVTLACTPGADWAYVISSALRKQSYQPAVWGLLSGYLVHTVLLVCGIAALVASSPTILSWLTAAGAIYLLWLGISTLRLSKTATFFSAPQPSAIDITEGEPKLGETSNSQLAGSTSIALASPPVQQVPARTAFFKGLLTSGTNPKALLLYVALIPQYLDSDLSLPAPLQTGILGLTHFAVSIAVYFSVAFAARALLRSRPLAARVVTLVSGIIMILLSLVLIFEQFFV
;
A
#
# COMPACT_ATOMS: atom_id res chain seq x y z
N MET A 1 25.44 -10.37 -12.15
CA MET A 1 24.02 -10.17 -12.50
C MET A 1 23.94 -9.71 -13.94
N ASP A 2 23.19 -10.45 -14.75
CA ASP A 2 22.84 -10.05 -16.11
C ASP A 2 21.66 -9.05 -16.12
N PHE A 3 21.56 -8.24 -17.16
CA PHE A 3 20.47 -7.32 -17.43
C PHE A 3 19.10 -8.02 -17.50
N ALA A 4 19.02 -9.25 -18.04
CA ALA A 4 17.78 -10.00 -18.09
C ALA A 4 17.25 -10.35 -16.69
N GLN A 5 18.13 -10.80 -15.79
CA GLN A 5 17.79 -11.10 -14.38
C GLN A 5 17.26 -9.85 -13.66
N LEU A 6 17.96 -8.72 -13.83
CA LEU A 6 17.53 -7.45 -13.22
C LEU A 6 16.18 -6.98 -13.76
N THR A 7 15.95 -7.14 -15.08
CA THR A 7 14.69 -6.77 -15.73
C THR A 7 13.53 -7.66 -15.28
N ALA A 8 13.74 -8.97 -15.20
CA ALA A 8 12.74 -9.90 -14.69
C ALA A 8 12.39 -9.58 -13.22
N PHE A 9 13.40 -9.37 -12.38
CA PHE A 9 13.17 -8.95 -10.99
C PHE A 9 12.44 -7.61 -10.91
N LEU A 10 12.78 -6.64 -11.77
CA LEU A 10 12.11 -5.34 -11.81
C LEU A 10 10.62 -5.48 -12.11
N LEU A 11 10.23 -6.34 -13.07
CA LEU A 11 8.82 -6.58 -13.41
C LEU A 11 8.04 -7.18 -12.24
N ILE A 12 8.64 -8.16 -11.55
CA ILE A 12 8.05 -8.77 -10.35
C ILE A 12 7.94 -7.73 -9.22
N SER A 13 9.00 -6.97 -9.01
CA SER A 13 9.10 -5.90 -8.01
C SER A 13 8.00 -4.85 -8.21
N VAL A 14 7.81 -4.36 -9.43
CA VAL A 14 6.75 -3.39 -9.78
C VAL A 14 5.37 -3.99 -9.55
N THR A 15 5.13 -5.20 -10.06
CA THR A 15 3.87 -5.94 -9.88
C THR A 15 3.48 -6.02 -8.39
N LEU A 16 4.44 -6.36 -7.55
CA LEU A 16 4.19 -6.56 -6.14
C LEU A 16 4.10 -5.25 -5.37
N ALA A 17 4.87 -4.22 -5.73
CA ALA A 17 4.69 -2.89 -5.16
C ALA A 17 3.31 -2.31 -5.51
N CYS A 18 2.79 -2.59 -6.71
CA CYS A 18 1.45 -2.20 -7.15
C CYS A 18 0.31 -2.95 -6.46
N THR A 19 0.62 -4.01 -5.71
CA THR A 19 -0.37 -4.81 -5.02
C THR A 19 -0.85 -4.15 -3.73
N PRO A 20 -2.17 -3.84 -3.62
CA PRO A 20 -2.73 -3.24 -2.42
C PRO A 20 -2.67 -4.21 -1.23
N GLY A 21 -2.39 -3.65 -0.06
CA GLY A 21 -2.24 -4.36 1.21
C GLY A 21 -2.15 -3.37 2.38
N ALA A 22 -1.58 -3.80 3.51
CA ALA A 22 -1.43 -2.96 4.72
C ALA A 22 -0.70 -1.64 4.44
N ASP A 23 0.35 -1.68 3.62
CA ASP A 23 1.16 -0.54 3.23
C ASP A 23 0.35 0.51 2.45
N TRP A 24 -0.41 0.07 1.45
CA TRP A 24 -1.31 0.95 0.68
C TRP A 24 -2.39 1.55 1.58
N ALA A 25 -3.02 0.74 2.44
CA ALA A 25 -4.04 1.22 3.36
C ALA A 25 -3.47 2.30 4.29
N TYR A 26 -2.26 2.10 4.80
CA TYR A 26 -1.59 3.08 5.62
C TYR A 26 -1.23 4.35 4.84
N VAL A 27 -0.62 4.23 3.66
CA VAL A 27 -0.27 5.36 2.78
C VAL A 27 -1.50 6.19 2.44
N ILE A 28 -2.59 5.55 2.01
CA ILE A 28 -3.86 6.22 1.69
C ILE A 28 -4.42 6.92 2.93
N SER A 29 -4.46 6.24 4.09
CA SER A 29 -4.94 6.84 5.34
C SER A 29 -4.12 8.03 5.81
N SER A 30 -2.82 8.07 5.47
CA SER A 30 -1.92 9.18 5.77
C SER A 30 -2.08 10.33 4.77
N ALA A 31 -2.32 10.03 3.50
CA ALA A 31 -2.51 10.99 2.42
C ALA A 31 -3.82 11.78 2.50
N LEU A 32 -4.87 11.14 3.03
CA LEU A 32 -6.19 11.76 3.25
C LEU A 32 -6.23 12.74 4.44
N ARG A 33 -5.19 12.75 5.29
CA ARG A 33 -5.08 13.72 6.39
C ARG A 33 -4.77 15.10 5.85
N LYS A 34 -5.11 16.16 6.60
CA LYS A 34 -4.74 17.55 6.24
C LYS A 34 -3.23 17.81 6.29
N GLN A 35 -2.48 17.03 7.06
CA GLN A 35 -1.03 17.18 7.27
C GLN A 35 -0.20 16.54 6.16
N SER A 36 1.12 16.77 6.14
CA SER A 36 2.01 16.08 5.20
C SER A 36 2.00 14.55 5.39
N TYR A 37 1.89 13.81 4.29
CA TYR A 37 2.00 12.34 4.27
C TYR A 37 3.44 11.85 4.22
N GLN A 38 4.41 12.74 3.95
CA GLN A 38 5.81 12.36 3.73
C GLN A 38 6.44 11.59 4.90
N PRO A 39 6.24 11.99 6.18
CA PRO A 39 6.83 11.24 7.29
C PRO A 39 6.31 9.80 7.37
N ALA A 40 5.03 9.58 7.05
CA ALA A 40 4.42 8.25 7.03
C ALA A 40 5.02 7.37 5.92
N VAL A 41 5.15 7.93 4.70
CA VAL A 41 5.72 7.21 3.54
C VAL A 41 7.21 6.92 3.76
N TRP A 42 8.00 7.86 4.27
CA TRP A 42 9.41 7.64 4.59
C TRP A 42 9.61 6.63 5.72
N GLY A 43 8.73 6.64 6.73
CA GLY A 43 8.69 5.61 7.76
C GLY A 43 8.51 4.23 7.15
N LEU A 44 7.50 4.08 6.29
CA LEU A 44 7.23 2.84 5.58
C LEU A 44 8.42 2.39 4.71
N LEU A 45 8.99 3.31 3.93
CA LEU A 45 10.19 3.02 3.12
C LEU A 45 11.37 2.58 3.98
N SER A 46 11.59 3.19 5.15
CA SER A 46 12.66 2.77 6.06
C SER A 46 12.51 1.32 6.52
N GLY A 47 11.29 0.80 6.65
CA GLY A 47 11.07 -0.62 6.93
C GLY A 47 11.52 -1.53 5.78
N TYR A 48 11.32 -1.12 4.52
CA TYR A 48 11.85 -1.87 3.36
C TYR A 48 13.38 -1.88 3.32
N LEU A 49 14.00 -0.77 3.74
CA LEU A 49 15.46 -0.69 3.86
C LEU A 49 15.98 -1.61 4.97
N VAL A 50 15.31 -1.66 6.13
CA VAL A 50 15.63 -2.60 7.21
C VAL A 50 15.53 -4.05 6.72
N HIS A 51 14.48 -4.41 5.98
CA HIS A 51 14.37 -5.74 5.37
C HIS A 51 15.53 -6.02 4.42
N THR A 52 15.91 -5.07 3.57
CA THR A 52 17.04 -5.22 2.65
C THR A 52 18.34 -5.50 3.41
N VAL A 53 18.61 -4.73 4.47
CA VAL A 53 19.81 -4.94 5.32
C VAL A 53 19.78 -6.30 6.00
N LEU A 54 18.64 -6.67 6.61
CA LEU A 54 18.47 -8.00 7.23
C LEU A 54 18.73 -9.11 6.23
N LEU A 55 18.27 -8.95 4.99
CA LEU A 55 18.46 -9.92 3.94
C LEU A 55 19.92 -10.00 3.49
N VAL A 56 20.58 -8.87 3.21
CA VAL A 56 22.01 -8.84 2.85
C VAL A 56 22.86 -9.51 3.93
N CYS A 57 22.57 -9.26 5.21
CA CYS A 57 23.27 -9.86 6.34
C CYS A 57 22.92 -11.35 6.54
N GLY A 58 21.67 -11.75 6.34
CA GLY A 58 21.15 -13.07 6.69
C GLY A 58 21.15 -14.10 5.56
N ILE A 59 21.09 -13.67 4.29
CA ILE A 59 20.97 -14.57 3.13
C ILE A 59 22.20 -15.48 3.02
N ALA A 60 23.40 -14.98 3.34
CA ALA A 60 24.63 -15.76 3.32
C ALA A 60 24.60 -16.89 4.36
N ALA A 61 24.06 -16.61 5.56
CA ALA A 61 23.88 -17.63 6.60
C ALA A 61 22.80 -18.66 6.23
N LEU A 62 21.70 -18.21 5.61
CA LEU A 62 20.63 -19.07 5.10
C LEU A 62 21.14 -20.03 4.01
N VAL A 63 21.80 -19.49 2.98
CA VAL A 63 22.39 -20.27 1.87
C VAL A 63 23.44 -21.26 2.40
N ALA A 64 24.26 -20.88 3.38
CA ALA A 64 25.27 -21.76 3.95
C ALA A 64 24.68 -22.90 4.81
N SER A 65 23.45 -22.76 5.33
CA SER A 65 22.86 -23.70 6.27
C SER A 65 22.15 -24.89 5.62
N SER A 66 21.36 -24.68 4.55
CA SER A 66 20.77 -25.76 3.74
C SER A 66 20.04 -25.21 2.50
N PRO A 67 20.25 -25.80 1.29
CA PRO A 67 19.47 -25.48 0.08
C PRO A 67 17.97 -25.80 0.23
N THR A 68 17.63 -26.79 1.05
CA THR A 68 16.25 -27.20 1.32
C THR A 68 15.44 -26.12 2.03
N ILE A 69 16.04 -25.33 2.91
CA ILE A 69 15.37 -24.21 3.58
C ILE A 69 14.88 -23.18 2.56
N LEU A 70 15.70 -22.85 1.54
CA LEU A 70 15.33 -21.89 0.50
C LEU A 70 14.13 -22.36 -0.33
N SER A 71 14.04 -23.68 -0.58
CA SER A 71 12.92 -24.28 -1.32
C SER A 71 11.60 -24.19 -0.53
N TRP A 72 11.63 -24.56 0.76
CA TRP A 72 10.46 -24.47 1.63
C TRP A 72 9.95 -23.04 1.81
N LEU A 73 10.90 -22.12 1.87
CA LEU A 73 10.65 -20.71 2.08
C LEU A 73 10.11 -20.02 0.83
N THR A 74 10.58 -20.44 -0.34
CA THR A 74 10.00 -20.11 -1.64
C THR A 74 8.56 -20.60 -1.74
N ALA A 75 8.32 -21.88 -1.42
CA ALA A 75 6.98 -22.46 -1.44
C ALA A 75 6.02 -21.73 -0.50
N ALA A 76 6.47 -21.41 0.72
CA ALA A 76 5.69 -20.64 1.69
C ALA A 76 5.36 -19.22 1.18
N GLY A 77 6.33 -18.53 0.57
CA GLY A 77 6.10 -17.23 -0.04
C GLY A 77 5.11 -17.27 -1.20
N ALA A 78 5.21 -18.28 -2.07
CA ALA A 78 4.30 -18.47 -3.20
C ALA A 78 2.86 -18.75 -2.74
N ILE A 79 2.66 -19.61 -1.74
CA ILE A 79 1.34 -19.90 -1.13
C ILE A 79 0.75 -18.63 -0.52
N TYR A 80 1.55 -17.84 0.18
CA TYR A 80 1.10 -16.59 0.78
C TYR A 80 0.70 -15.56 -0.29
N LEU A 81 1.48 -15.40 -1.36
CA LEU A 81 1.13 -14.53 -2.49
C LEU A 81 -0.17 -14.98 -3.17
N LEU A 82 -0.41 -16.29 -3.28
CA LEU A 82 -1.68 -16.82 -3.79
C LEU A 82 -2.86 -16.39 -2.90
N TRP A 83 -2.73 -16.62 -1.59
CA TRP A 83 -3.74 -16.26 -0.61
C TRP A 83 -4.01 -14.75 -0.59
N LEU A 84 -2.95 -13.94 -0.68
CA LEU A 84 -3.06 -12.48 -0.70
C LEU A 84 -3.70 -11.98 -2.01
N GLY A 85 -3.36 -12.58 -3.17
CA GLY A 85 -4.02 -12.27 -4.45
C GLY A 85 -5.51 -12.58 -4.42
N ILE A 86 -5.88 -13.76 -3.92
CA ILE A 86 -7.27 -14.16 -3.72
C ILE A 86 -8.00 -13.20 -2.76
N SER A 87 -7.37 -12.82 -1.65
CA SER A 87 -7.95 -11.90 -0.67
C SER A 87 -8.19 -10.51 -1.27
N THR A 88 -7.23 -9.96 -2.02
CA THR A 88 -7.38 -8.68 -2.73
C THR A 88 -8.55 -8.68 -3.72
N LEU A 89 -8.75 -9.78 -4.44
CA LEU A 89 -9.90 -9.95 -5.34
C LEU A 89 -11.23 -10.09 -4.59
N ARG A 90 -11.24 -10.68 -3.39
CA ARG A 90 -12.42 -10.80 -2.53
C ARG A 90 -12.84 -9.45 -1.94
N LEU A 91 -11.92 -8.63 -1.45
CA LEU A 91 -12.23 -7.29 -0.90
C LEU A 91 -12.75 -6.31 -1.96
N SER A 92 -12.29 -6.44 -3.21
CA SER A 92 -12.77 -5.63 -4.34
C SER A 92 -14.25 -5.85 -4.66
N LYS A 93 -14.82 -6.99 -4.23
CA LYS A 93 -16.24 -7.33 -4.40
C LYS A 93 -17.12 -6.76 -3.29
N THR A 94 -16.61 -6.47 -2.09
CA THR A 94 -17.39 -5.99 -0.93
C THR A 94 -17.57 -4.46 -0.88
N ALA A 95 -16.83 -3.68 -1.68
CA ALA A 95 -17.00 -2.21 -1.78
C ALA A 95 -18.22 -1.79 -2.64
N THR A 96 -19.35 -2.46 -2.47
CA THR A 96 -20.67 -1.98 -2.87
C THR A 96 -21.31 -1.30 -1.65
N PHE A 97 -22.16 -0.28 -1.89
CA PHE A 97 -22.91 0.52 -0.90
C PHE A 97 -22.26 1.81 -0.38
N PHE A 98 -21.84 2.68 -1.31
CA PHE A 98 -22.28 4.07 -1.19
C PHE A 98 -23.42 4.25 -2.20
N SER A 99 -24.64 3.93 -1.79
CA SER A 99 -25.81 4.51 -2.43
C SER A 99 -25.64 6.02 -2.32
N ALA A 100 -25.61 6.71 -3.45
CA ALA A 100 -25.73 8.15 -3.47
C ALA A 100 -26.94 8.53 -2.59
N PRO A 101 -26.85 9.58 -1.75
CA PRO A 101 -28.02 10.15 -1.12
C PRO A 101 -29.05 10.39 -2.23
N GLN A 102 -30.19 9.69 -2.20
CA GLN A 102 -31.29 10.10 -3.05
C GLN A 102 -31.62 11.55 -2.66
N PRO A 103 -31.75 12.47 -3.62
CA PRO A 103 -32.30 13.77 -3.32
C PRO A 103 -33.74 13.51 -2.85
N SER A 104 -33.97 13.60 -1.55
CA SER A 104 -35.32 13.73 -1.01
C SER A 104 -35.91 14.95 -1.69
N ALA A 105 -36.89 14.72 -2.55
CA ALA A 105 -37.65 15.76 -3.22
C ALA A 105 -38.06 16.80 -2.17
N ILE A 106 -37.60 18.04 -2.36
CA ILE A 106 -38.13 19.18 -1.64
C ILE A 106 -39.56 19.31 -2.17
N ASP A 107 -40.52 18.85 -1.37
CA ASP A 107 -41.93 19.03 -1.62
C ASP A 107 -42.27 20.50 -1.35
N ILE A 108 -42.19 21.33 -2.40
CA ILE A 108 -42.67 22.71 -2.36
C ILE A 108 -44.14 22.67 -2.77
N THR A 109 -45.02 22.38 -1.82
CA THR A 109 -46.43 22.80 -1.92
C THR A 109 -46.56 24.21 -1.37
N GLU A 110 -46.91 25.14 -2.26
CA GLU A 110 -47.24 26.55 -2.02
C GLU A 110 -48.53 26.77 -1.20
N GLY A 111 -48.60 27.93 -0.52
CA GLY A 111 -49.82 28.58 0.01
C GLY A 111 -49.83 28.68 1.55
N GLU A 112 -49.90 29.84 2.23
CA GLU A 112 -50.39 31.20 1.94
C GLU A 112 -49.68 32.24 2.86
N PRO A 113 -49.70 33.56 2.53
CA PRO A 113 -49.18 34.61 3.39
C PRO A 113 -50.24 35.11 4.38
N LYS A 114 -49.94 35.09 5.68
CA LYS A 114 -50.70 35.85 6.68
C LYS A 114 -49.88 37.06 7.16
N LEU A 115 -50.33 38.24 6.74
CA LEU A 115 -49.97 39.52 7.34
C LEU A 115 -50.50 39.57 8.79
N GLY A 116 -49.63 39.93 9.72
CA GLY A 116 -49.98 40.21 11.12
C GLY A 116 -48.86 41.01 11.76
N GLU A 117 -49.16 42.28 12.06
CA GLU A 117 -48.30 43.29 12.66
C GLU A 117 -47.83 42.92 14.08
N THR A 118 -46.63 43.35 14.48
CA THR A 118 -46.39 44.42 15.48
C THR A 118 -45.01 44.32 16.19
N SER A 119 -44.35 45.48 16.23
CA SER A 119 -43.63 46.08 17.37
C SER A 119 -42.52 45.32 18.13
N ASN A 120 -41.29 45.78 17.89
CA ASN A 120 -40.22 46.11 18.84
C ASN A 120 -40.03 45.23 20.09
N SER A 121 -38.86 44.59 20.22
CA SER A 121 -37.74 45.10 21.03
C SER A 121 -36.68 44.01 21.28
N GLN A 122 -35.47 44.49 21.61
CA GLN A 122 -34.44 43.81 22.40
C GLN A 122 -33.53 42.79 21.71
N LEU A 123 -32.33 43.29 21.41
CA LEU A 123 -31.10 42.85 22.09
C LEU A 123 -30.91 41.34 22.24
N ALA A 124 -30.45 40.69 21.18
CA ALA A 124 -29.65 39.48 21.32
C ALA A 124 -28.47 39.61 20.36
N GLY A 125 -27.28 39.85 20.92
CA GLY A 125 -26.04 39.79 20.18
C GLY A 125 -26.00 38.50 19.40
N SER A 126 -25.91 38.61 18.08
CA SER A 126 -25.58 37.51 17.20
C SER A 126 -24.13 37.12 17.48
N THR A 127 -23.91 36.44 18.60
CA THR A 127 -22.76 35.58 18.80
C THR A 127 -22.92 34.52 17.73
N SER A 128 -22.29 34.75 16.58
CA SER A 128 -22.01 33.67 15.65
C SER A 128 -21.20 32.66 16.45
N ILE A 129 -21.86 31.65 16.99
CA ILE A 129 -21.21 30.43 17.45
C ILE A 129 -20.70 29.81 16.15
N ALA A 130 -19.53 30.29 15.72
CA ALA A 130 -18.70 29.54 14.80
C ALA A 130 -18.57 28.19 15.49
N LEU A 131 -19.24 27.17 14.93
CA LEU A 131 -18.99 25.77 15.24
C LEU A 131 -17.52 25.55 14.94
N ALA A 132 -16.67 25.86 15.93
CA ALA A 132 -15.25 25.66 15.88
C ALA A 132 -15.10 24.17 15.60
N SER A 133 -14.77 23.84 14.35
CA SER A 133 -14.49 22.47 13.97
C SER A 133 -13.44 22.00 14.98
N PRO A 134 -13.66 20.87 15.68
CA PRO A 134 -12.71 20.41 16.69
C PRO A 134 -11.32 20.43 16.05
N PRO A 135 -10.28 20.93 16.75
CA PRO A 135 -8.96 21.06 16.17
C PRO A 135 -8.59 19.69 15.61
N VAL A 136 -8.44 19.60 14.28
CA VAL A 136 -8.09 18.35 13.61
C VAL A 136 -6.76 17.93 14.21
N GLN A 137 -6.82 16.92 15.09
CA GLN A 137 -5.70 16.60 15.97
C GLN A 137 -4.52 16.21 15.10
N GLN A 138 -3.52 17.08 15.09
CA GLN A 138 -2.34 16.96 14.28
C GLN A 138 -1.50 15.79 14.79
N VAL A 139 -1.26 14.78 13.95
CA VAL A 139 -0.37 13.68 14.32
C VAL A 139 1.08 14.16 14.15
N PRO A 140 1.94 13.99 15.17
CA PRO A 140 3.35 14.36 15.06
C PRO A 140 4.05 13.58 13.94
N ALA A 141 4.98 14.24 13.23
CA ALA A 141 5.74 13.63 12.14
C ALA A 141 6.49 12.36 12.58
N ARG A 142 7.06 12.38 13.79
CA ARG A 142 7.74 11.23 14.40
C ARG A 142 6.79 10.04 14.57
N THR A 143 5.59 10.26 15.10
CA THR A 143 4.59 9.21 15.28
C THR A 143 4.14 8.61 13.96
N ALA A 144 3.94 9.44 12.93
CA ALA A 144 3.65 8.98 11.58
C ALA A 144 4.80 8.15 11.00
N PHE A 145 6.04 8.59 11.15
CA PHE A 145 7.22 7.85 10.72
C PHE A 145 7.32 6.47 11.39
N PHE A 146 7.30 6.40 12.72
CA PHE A 146 7.41 5.12 13.44
C PHE A 146 6.25 4.18 13.14
N LYS A 147 5.04 4.72 12.95
CA LYS A 147 3.89 3.91 12.54
C LYS A 147 4.08 3.34 11.12
N GLY A 148 4.61 4.12 10.19
CA GLY A 148 4.97 3.64 8.85
C GLY A 148 6.03 2.54 8.91
N LEU A 149 7.12 2.79 9.64
CA LEU A 149 8.21 1.84 9.85
C LEU A 149 7.69 0.51 10.40
N LEU A 150 6.85 0.56 11.44
CA LEU A 150 6.24 -0.64 12.01
C LEU A 150 5.29 -1.32 11.03
N THR A 151 4.50 -0.57 10.26
CA THR A 151 3.54 -1.14 9.30
C THR A 151 4.25 -1.98 8.25
N SER A 152 5.29 -1.45 7.60
CA SER A 152 6.11 -2.22 6.65
C SER A 152 6.98 -3.24 7.34
N GLY A 153 7.51 -2.91 8.53
CA GLY A 153 8.44 -3.74 9.30
C GLY A 153 7.82 -5.07 9.72
N THR A 154 6.53 -5.05 10.07
CA THR A 154 5.77 -6.26 10.40
C THR A 154 4.99 -6.82 9.22
N ASN A 155 5.17 -6.28 8.01
CA ASN A 155 4.44 -6.72 6.84
C ASN A 155 5.02 -8.04 6.31
N PRO A 156 4.33 -9.19 6.52
CA PRO A 156 4.86 -10.48 6.11
C PRO A 156 4.99 -10.59 4.58
N LYS A 157 4.27 -9.78 3.78
CA LYS A 157 4.40 -9.78 2.31
C LYS A 157 5.79 -9.32 1.87
N ALA A 158 6.30 -8.23 2.47
CA ALA A 158 7.61 -7.71 2.13
C ALA A 158 8.71 -8.69 2.54
N LEU A 159 8.57 -9.28 3.74
CA LEU A 159 9.51 -10.27 4.26
C LEU A 159 9.50 -11.54 3.41
N LEU A 160 8.33 -12.08 3.08
CA LEU A 160 8.18 -13.28 2.24
C LEU A 160 8.63 -13.04 0.80
N LEU A 161 8.40 -11.85 0.23
CA LEU A 161 8.96 -11.46 -1.07
C LEU A 161 10.48 -11.62 -1.05
N TYR A 162 11.13 -10.91 -0.13
CA TYR A 162 12.58 -10.88 -0.07
C TYR A 162 13.16 -12.26 0.15
N VAL A 163 12.50 -13.05 0.97
CA VAL A 163 13.04 -14.32 1.43
C VAL A 163 12.72 -15.46 0.45
N ALA A 164 11.67 -15.35 -0.37
CA ALA A 164 11.32 -16.32 -1.42
C ALA A 164 11.93 -16.00 -2.80
N LEU A 165 11.93 -14.72 -3.22
CA LEU A 165 12.34 -14.34 -4.57
C LEU A 165 13.84 -14.10 -4.68
N ILE A 166 14.49 -13.46 -3.70
CA ILE A 166 15.91 -13.07 -3.84
C ILE A 166 16.82 -14.28 -4.12
N PRO A 167 16.70 -15.44 -3.44
CA PRO A 167 17.54 -16.59 -3.73
C PRO A 167 17.47 -17.08 -5.18
N GLN A 168 16.30 -16.96 -5.83
CA GLN A 168 16.08 -17.42 -7.21
C GLN A 168 16.79 -16.55 -8.25
N TYR A 169 17.11 -15.31 -7.87
CA TYR A 169 17.82 -14.36 -8.73
C TYR A 169 19.32 -14.30 -8.43
N LEU A 170 19.82 -15.12 -7.49
CA LEU A 170 21.24 -15.23 -7.21
C LEU A 170 21.88 -16.17 -8.23
N ASP A 171 22.87 -15.67 -8.93
CA ASP A 171 23.65 -16.45 -9.89
C ASP A 171 25.01 -16.79 -9.28
N SER A 172 25.31 -18.09 -9.17
CA SER A 172 26.58 -18.60 -8.62
C SER A 172 27.75 -18.53 -9.60
N ASP A 173 27.47 -18.37 -10.90
CA ASP A 173 28.49 -18.46 -11.96
C ASP A 173 29.07 -17.09 -12.34
N LEU A 174 28.57 -16.01 -11.74
CA LEU A 174 28.99 -14.63 -11.96
C LEU A 174 29.90 -14.11 -10.84
N SER A 175 30.80 -13.19 -11.18
CA SER A 175 31.87 -12.65 -10.34
C SER A 175 31.44 -11.81 -9.11
N LEU A 176 30.14 -11.66 -8.82
CA LEU A 176 29.66 -10.84 -7.70
C LEU A 176 29.26 -11.71 -6.50
N PRO A 177 29.73 -11.41 -5.27
CA PRO A 177 29.30 -12.12 -4.06
C PRO A 177 27.79 -12.02 -3.83
N ALA A 178 27.18 -13.11 -3.32
CA ALA A 178 25.74 -13.18 -3.05
C ALA A 178 25.15 -12.02 -2.21
N PRO A 179 25.83 -11.50 -1.17
CA PRO A 179 25.33 -10.34 -0.42
C PRO A 179 25.23 -9.06 -1.28
N LEU A 180 26.15 -8.87 -2.23
CA LEU A 180 26.15 -7.71 -3.11
C LEU A 180 25.03 -7.80 -4.16
N GLN A 181 24.82 -8.98 -4.75
CA GLN A 181 23.67 -9.23 -5.64
C GLN A 181 22.34 -8.99 -4.90
N THR A 182 22.23 -9.51 -3.67
CA THR A 182 21.08 -9.29 -2.79
C THR A 182 20.84 -7.81 -2.49
N GLY A 183 21.91 -7.06 -2.22
CA GLY A 183 21.84 -5.61 -2.00
C GLY A 183 21.33 -4.86 -3.22
N ILE A 184 21.80 -5.21 -4.42
CA ILE A 184 21.34 -4.60 -5.68
C ILE A 184 19.84 -4.87 -5.90
N LEU A 185 19.41 -6.10 -5.74
CA LEU A 185 17.99 -6.49 -5.86
C LEU A 185 17.12 -5.76 -4.83
N GLY A 186 17.55 -5.74 -3.56
CA GLY A 186 16.83 -5.05 -2.49
C GLY A 186 16.73 -3.54 -2.72
N LEU A 187 17.81 -2.88 -3.13
CA LEU A 187 17.82 -1.45 -3.48
C LEU A 187 16.97 -1.14 -4.72
N THR A 188 16.94 -2.06 -5.69
CA THR A 188 16.06 -1.95 -6.86
C THR A 188 14.59 -1.98 -6.43
N HIS A 189 14.21 -2.91 -5.55
CA HIS A 189 12.85 -2.96 -5.01
C HIS A 189 12.51 -1.74 -4.14
N PHE A 190 13.48 -1.24 -3.38
CA PHE A 190 13.33 -0.01 -2.60
C PHE A 190 13.05 1.20 -3.52
N ALA A 191 13.79 1.35 -4.62
CA ALA A 191 13.57 2.43 -5.58
C ALA A 191 12.17 2.36 -6.24
N VAL A 192 11.73 1.16 -6.61
CA VAL A 192 10.35 0.92 -7.10
C VAL A 192 9.32 1.29 -6.04
N SER A 193 9.55 0.89 -4.79
CA SER A 193 8.64 1.19 -3.67
C SER A 193 8.52 2.68 -3.40
N ILE A 194 9.60 3.46 -3.54
CA ILE A 194 9.54 4.93 -3.49
C ILE A 194 8.57 5.44 -4.55
N ALA A 195 8.81 5.09 -5.82
CA ALA A 195 8.00 5.57 -6.93
C ALA A 195 6.51 5.22 -6.75
N VAL A 196 6.21 3.97 -6.38
CA VAL A 196 4.84 3.49 -6.21
C VAL A 196 4.17 4.15 -5.02
N TYR A 197 4.76 4.15 -3.82
CA TYR A 197 4.09 4.66 -2.63
C TYR A 197 3.91 6.17 -2.63
N PHE A 198 4.85 6.93 -3.23
CA PHE A 198 4.62 8.35 -3.47
C PHE A 198 3.52 8.60 -4.50
N SER A 199 3.47 7.81 -5.58
CA SER A 199 2.39 7.91 -6.57
C SER A 199 1.03 7.59 -5.95
N VAL A 200 0.94 6.57 -5.09
CA VAL A 200 -0.28 6.21 -4.37
C VAL A 200 -0.68 7.31 -3.38
N ALA A 201 0.26 7.87 -2.62
CA ALA A 201 -0.03 8.98 -1.70
C ALA A 201 -0.53 10.22 -2.44
N PHE A 202 0.13 10.55 -3.55
CA PHE A 202 -0.26 11.66 -4.41
C PHE A 202 -1.65 11.43 -5.02
N ALA A 203 -1.88 10.25 -5.61
CA ALA A 203 -3.18 9.89 -6.17
C ALA A 203 -4.27 9.87 -5.10
N ALA A 204 -3.99 9.39 -3.89
CA ALA A 204 -4.95 9.42 -2.80
C ALA A 204 -5.32 10.86 -2.40
N ARG A 205 -4.35 11.78 -2.41
CA ARG A 205 -4.60 13.20 -2.11
C ARG A 205 -5.28 13.94 -3.28
N ALA A 206 -4.92 13.63 -4.52
CA ALA A 206 -5.38 14.32 -5.72
C ALA A 206 -6.70 13.75 -6.30
N LEU A 207 -6.90 12.42 -6.25
CA LEU A 207 -7.91 11.70 -7.03
C LEU A 207 -9.07 11.13 -6.19
N LEU A 208 -8.88 10.81 -4.90
CA LEU A 208 -9.97 10.30 -4.04
C LEU A 208 -11.06 11.32 -3.74
N ARG A 209 -10.86 12.59 -4.11
CA ARG A 209 -11.94 13.60 -4.16
C ARG A 209 -12.77 13.57 -5.44
N SER A 210 -12.41 12.77 -6.45
CA SER A 210 -12.97 12.89 -7.81
C SER A 210 -13.37 11.58 -8.50
N ARG A 211 -12.66 10.45 -8.34
CA ARG A 211 -12.94 9.22 -9.13
C ARG A 211 -12.65 7.88 -8.41
N PRO A 212 -13.61 7.32 -7.63
CA PRO A 212 -13.44 6.04 -6.93
C PRO A 212 -13.28 4.81 -7.85
N LEU A 213 -13.71 4.90 -9.12
CA LEU A 213 -13.64 3.79 -10.08
C LEU A 213 -12.20 3.41 -10.49
N ALA A 214 -11.29 4.38 -10.62
CA ALA A 214 -9.91 4.13 -11.01
C ALA A 214 -9.14 3.32 -9.94
N ALA A 215 -9.38 3.60 -8.66
CA ALA A 215 -8.80 2.84 -7.55
C ALA A 215 -9.25 1.37 -7.57
N ARG A 216 -10.48 1.10 -8.00
CA ARG A 216 -11.03 -0.26 -8.11
C ARG A 216 -10.37 -1.07 -9.22
N VAL A 217 -10.12 -0.45 -10.39
CA VAL A 217 -9.44 -1.12 -11.52
C VAL A 217 -8.02 -1.52 -11.14
N VAL A 218 -7.26 -0.61 -10.52
CA VAL A 218 -5.88 -0.90 -10.06
C VAL A 218 -5.87 -2.07 -9.06
N THR A 219 -6.83 -2.11 -8.14
CA THR A 219 -6.95 -3.18 -7.14
C THR A 219 -7.23 -4.54 -7.80
N LEU A 220 -8.11 -4.57 -8.79
CA LEU A 220 -8.51 -5.80 -9.49
C LEU A 220 -7.39 -6.34 -10.39
N VAL A 221 -6.77 -5.45 -11.18
CA VAL A 221 -5.63 -5.80 -12.04
C VAL A 221 -4.50 -6.36 -11.20
N SER A 222 -4.17 -5.72 -10.07
CA SER A 222 -3.07 -6.20 -9.24
C SER A 222 -3.35 -7.56 -8.59
N GLY A 223 -4.59 -7.83 -8.16
CA GLY A 223 -4.95 -9.13 -7.61
C GLY A 223 -4.81 -10.28 -8.63
N ILE A 224 -5.12 -10.02 -9.90
CA ILE A 224 -4.93 -11.00 -10.99
C ILE A 224 -3.44 -11.28 -11.20
N ILE A 225 -2.62 -10.23 -11.30
CA ILE A 225 -1.18 -10.39 -11.57
C ILE A 225 -0.49 -11.16 -10.43
N MET A 226 -0.87 -10.94 -9.17
CA MET A 226 -0.34 -11.73 -8.06
C MET A 226 -0.62 -13.23 -8.16
N ILE A 227 -1.82 -13.60 -8.59
CA ILE A 227 -2.19 -15.01 -8.77
C ILE A 227 -1.32 -15.61 -9.87
N LEU A 228 -1.17 -14.90 -10.99
CA LEU A 228 -0.29 -15.33 -12.08
C LEU A 228 1.16 -15.52 -11.60
N LEU A 229 1.69 -14.56 -10.84
CA LEU A 229 3.03 -14.64 -10.29
C LEU A 229 3.21 -15.84 -9.34
N SER A 230 2.22 -16.08 -8.47
CA SER A 230 2.24 -17.24 -7.57
C SER A 230 2.21 -18.56 -8.34
N LEU A 231 1.38 -18.67 -9.39
CA LEU A 231 1.33 -19.86 -10.24
C LEU A 231 2.67 -20.11 -10.94
N VAL A 232 3.33 -19.05 -11.43
CA VAL A 232 4.66 -19.15 -12.04
C VAL A 232 5.68 -19.66 -11.02
N LEU A 233 5.71 -19.09 -9.80
CA LEU A 233 6.63 -19.53 -8.76
C LEU A 233 6.42 -20.99 -8.35
N ILE A 234 5.16 -21.44 -8.26
CA ILE A 234 4.84 -22.84 -7.96
C ILE A 234 5.26 -23.73 -9.14
N PHE A 235 5.04 -23.30 -10.38
CA PHE A 235 5.41 -24.09 -11.55
C PHE A 235 6.92 -24.32 -11.62
N GLU A 236 7.71 -23.24 -11.52
CA GLU A 236 9.18 -23.31 -11.49
C GLU A 236 9.68 -24.20 -10.35
N GLN A 237 9.09 -24.12 -9.16
CA GLN A 237 9.56 -24.86 -7.99
C GLN A 237 9.31 -26.38 -8.07
N PHE A 238 8.27 -26.82 -8.78
CA PHE A 238 7.83 -28.22 -8.78
C PHE A 238 8.01 -28.94 -10.13
N PHE A 239 8.19 -28.20 -11.23
CA PHE A 239 8.14 -28.77 -12.59
C PHE A 239 9.36 -28.42 -13.46
N VAL A 240 10.28 -27.58 -12.99
CA VAL A 240 11.54 -27.21 -13.67
C VAL A 240 12.70 -27.60 -12.76
#